data_AF-A0A2Z4AVF6-F1
#
_entry.id   AF-A0A2Z4AVF6-F1
#
_cell.length_a   1.000
_cell.length_b   1.000
_cell.length_c   1.000
_cell.angle_alpha   90.00
_cell.angle_beta   90.00
_cell.angle_gamma   90.00
#
_symmetry.space_group_name_H-M   'P 1'
#
loop_
_entity.id
_entity.type
_entity.pdbx_description
1 polymer ?
#
loop_
_entity_poly.entity_id
_entity_poly.type
_entity_poly.pdbx_seq_one_letter_code
_entity_poly.pdbx_strand_id
1 'polypeptide(L)'
;MRNHKTSMQYDVIFNECRTHFLKKKFFIPKKFCNYILMKIYQNNWIEIVNYSVLAGIMIQQKKIDSLLSATIIDVYDKYIKKAKSLMEKKNSDYEEAWKYMSISSIKDLIMQKIFRIQGMEKRLSESEVENYAYKVQDNYIDILNYAIFALIKMKNP
;
A
#
# COMPACT_ATOMS: atom_id res chain seq x y z
N MET A 1 14.05 -21.04 -0.45
CA MET A 1 14.41 -20.75 0.96
C MET A 1 14.36 -19.27 1.32
N ARG A 2 14.99 -18.35 0.55
CA ARG A 2 15.09 -16.91 0.87
C ARG A 2 13.74 -16.15 0.95
N ASN A 3 12.91 -16.29 -0.09
CA ASN A 3 11.59 -15.60 -0.15
C ASN A 3 10.60 -16.07 0.94
N HIS A 4 10.79 -17.28 1.47
CA HIS A 4 9.92 -17.86 2.49
C HIS A 4 9.95 -17.07 3.80
N LYS A 5 11.14 -16.65 4.27
CA LYS A 5 11.27 -15.86 5.50
C LYS A 5 10.61 -14.49 5.35
N THR A 6 10.84 -13.81 4.24
CA THR A 6 10.23 -12.50 3.94
C THR A 6 8.71 -12.63 3.85
N SER A 7 8.20 -13.67 3.20
CA SER A 7 6.76 -13.96 3.12
C SER A 7 6.12 -14.15 4.51
N MET A 8 6.77 -14.91 5.42
CA MET A 8 6.30 -15.06 6.79
C MET A 8 6.31 -13.74 7.58
N GLN A 9 7.38 -12.94 7.46
CA GLN A 9 7.46 -11.63 8.11
C GLN A 9 6.38 -10.68 7.58
N TYR A 10 6.09 -10.76 6.28
CA TYR A 10 5.02 -10.00 5.65
C TYR A 10 3.65 -10.35 6.24
N ASP A 11 3.36 -11.64 6.47
CA ASP A 11 2.10 -12.08 7.07
C ASP A 11 1.93 -11.58 8.51
N VAL A 12 3.00 -11.56 9.29
CA VAL A 12 2.99 -10.99 10.65
C VAL A 12 2.63 -9.50 10.62
N ILE A 13 3.31 -8.72 9.77
CA ILE A 13 3.01 -7.29 9.61
C ILE A 13 1.59 -7.06 9.10
N PHE A 14 1.14 -7.84 8.12
CA PHE A 14 -0.21 -7.76 7.60
C PHE A 14 -1.25 -7.95 8.70
N ASN A 15 -1.11 -8.97 9.55
CA ASN A 15 -2.04 -9.22 10.64
C ASN A 15 -2.12 -8.03 11.62
N GLU A 16 -1.00 -7.35 11.87
CA GLU A 16 -0.98 -6.13 12.66
C GLU A 16 -1.70 -4.98 11.97
N CYS A 17 -1.40 -4.74 10.68
CA CYS A 17 -2.07 -3.71 9.89
C CYS A 17 -3.57 -3.94 9.80
N ARG A 18 -4.01 -5.19 9.60
CA ARG A 18 -5.40 -5.63 9.57
C ARG A 18 -6.07 -5.44 10.93
N THR A 19 -5.43 -5.84 12.02
CA THR A 19 -5.96 -5.62 13.38
C THR A 19 -6.14 -4.14 13.67
N HIS A 20 -5.16 -3.32 13.31
CA HIS A 20 -5.28 -1.87 13.41
C HIS A 20 -6.42 -1.34 12.50
N PHE A 21 -6.56 -1.88 11.29
CA PHE A 21 -7.63 -1.51 10.36
C PHE A 21 -9.02 -1.73 10.96
N LEU A 22 -9.23 -2.88 11.61
CA LEU A 22 -10.50 -3.26 12.22
C LEU A 22 -10.87 -2.43 13.46
N LYS A 23 -9.86 -2.03 14.25
CA LYS A 23 -10.09 -1.28 15.50
C LYS A 23 -10.35 0.20 15.28
N LYS A 24 -9.91 0.75 14.14
CA LYS A 24 -9.93 2.19 13.90
C LYS A 24 -11.05 2.56 12.92
N LYS A 25 -11.72 3.67 13.21
CA LYS A 25 -12.62 4.31 12.24
C LYS A 25 -11.81 5.11 11.24
N PHE A 26 -11.65 4.59 10.02
CA PHE A 26 -10.97 5.31 8.95
C PHE A 26 -11.88 6.36 8.33
N PHE A 27 -11.30 7.52 8.05
CA PHE A 27 -11.94 8.54 7.24
C PHE A 27 -11.44 8.39 5.79
N ILE A 28 -12.27 8.71 4.81
CA ILE A 28 -11.92 8.65 3.40
C ILE A 28 -11.48 10.05 2.93
N PRO A 29 -10.18 10.30 2.69
CA PRO A 29 -9.70 11.59 2.22
C PRO A 29 -10.09 11.85 0.76
N LYS A 30 -10.29 13.12 0.42
CA LYS A 30 -10.44 13.55 -0.99
C LYS A 30 -9.20 13.23 -1.83
N LYS A 31 -8.01 13.27 -1.22
CA LYS A 31 -6.72 12.96 -1.86
C LYS A 31 -5.89 12.03 -0.98
N PHE A 32 -5.91 10.73 -1.27
CA PHE A 32 -5.15 9.72 -0.53
C PHE A 32 -3.64 10.01 -0.51
N CYS A 33 -3.06 10.45 -1.64
CA CYS A 33 -1.65 10.82 -1.74
C CYS A 33 -1.20 11.83 -0.66
N ASN A 34 -1.99 12.88 -0.42
CA ASN A 34 -1.64 13.90 0.57
C ASN A 34 -1.68 13.34 1.99
N TYR A 35 -2.66 12.48 2.27
CA TYR A 35 -2.78 11.84 3.57
C TYR A 35 -1.63 10.87 3.83
N ILE A 36 -1.29 10.03 2.85
CA ILE A 36 -0.14 9.12 2.95
C ILE A 36 1.15 9.90 3.15
N LEU A 37 1.35 11.00 2.41
CA LEU A 37 2.52 11.86 2.57
C LEU A 37 2.65 12.40 4.00
N MET A 38 1.54 12.87 4.60
CA MET A 38 1.51 13.26 6.01
C MET A 38 1.93 12.10 6.95
N LYS A 39 1.49 10.87 6.66
CA LYS A 39 1.88 9.69 7.46
C LYS A 39 3.35 9.31 7.31
N ILE A 40 3.98 9.59 6.18
CA ILE A 40 5.44 9.45 6.01
C ILE A 40 6.19 10.39 6.96
N TYR A 41 5.80 11.66 7.05
CA TYR A 41 6.39 12.61 7.98
C TYR A 41 6.22 12.19 9.45
N GLN A 42 5.10 11.54 9.77
CA GLN A 42 4.81 11.00 11.10
C GLN A 42 5.49 9.65 11.39
N ASN A 43 6.24 9.07 10.43
CA ASN A 43 6.75 7.70 10.50
C ASN A 43 5.67 6.66 10.83
N ASN A 44 4.42 6.90 10.42
CA ASN A 44 3.29 6.04 10.73
C ASN A 44 3.04 5.04 9.60
N TRP A 45 3.85 3.99 9.58
CA TRP A 45 3.87 2.99 8.51
C TRP A 45 2.61 2.13 8.43
N ILE A 46 1.97 1.84 9.57
CA ILE A 46 0.71 1.09 9.62
C ILE A 46 -0.40 1.87 8.90
N GLU A 47 -0.46 3.20 9.10
CA GLU A 47 -1.41 4.05 8.38
C GLU A 47 -1.06 4.13 6.89
N ILE A 48 0.23 4.20 6.51
CA ILE A 48 0.63 4.19 5.10
C ILE A 48 0.10 2.92 4.41
N VAL A 49 0.25 1.75 5.03
CA VAL A 49 -0.30 0.48 4.52
C VAL A 49 -1.81 0.58 4.37
N ASN A 50 -2.53 0.93 5.45
CA ASN A 50 -3.98 0.92 5.48
C ASN A 50 -4.61 1.92 4.51
N TYR A 51 -4.06 3.14 4.40
CA TYR A 51 -4.56 4.12 3.42
C TYR A 51 -4.20 3.76 1.98
N SER A 52 -3.11 3.02 1.75
CA SER A 52 -2.80 2.49 0.42
C SER A 52 -3.76 1.38 0.00
N VAL A 53 -4.18 0.52 0.93
CA VAL A 53 -5.25 -0.45 0.68
C VAL A 53 -6.56 0.28 0.38
N LEU A 54 -6.97 1.21 1.23
CA LEU A 54 -8.21 1.97 1.03
C LEU A 54 -8.23 2.69 -0.33
N ALA A 55 -7.14 3.36 -0.71
CA ALA A 55 -7.04 4.01 -2.00
C ALA A 55 -7.23 3.02 -3.16
N GLY A 56 -6.57 1.86 -3.09
CA GLY A 56 -6.67 0.82 -4.11
C GLY A 56 -8.06 0.19 -4.23
N ILE A 57 -8.77 0.04 -3.11
CA ILE A 57 -10.16 -0.44 -3.08
C ILE A 57 -11.11 0.58 -3.70
N MET A 58 -10.92 1.85 -3.32
CA MET A 58 -11.74 2.97 -3.79
C MET A 58 -11.66 3.17 -5.31
N ILE A 59 -10.46 2.99 -5.87
CA ILE A 59 -10.25 3.01 -7.32
C ILE A 59 -11.03 1.87 -8.02
N GLN A 60 -11.16 0.71 -7.38
CA GLN A 60 -11.83 -0.45 -7.96
C GLN A 60 -13.37 -0.38 -7.87
N GLN A 61 -13.93 0.17 -6.79
CA GLN A 61 -15.37 0.08 -6.52
C GLN A 61 -16.22 1.27 -7.03
N LYS A 62 -15.60 2.36 -7.53
CA LYS A 62 -16.26 3.57 -8.09
C LYS A 62 -17.30 4.30 -7.20
N LYS A 63 -17.80 3.72 -6.09
CA LYS A 63 -18.73 4.33 -5.13
C LYS A 63 -18.40 3.93 -3.68
N ILE A 64 -18.46 4.93 -2.79
CA ILE A 64 -18.13 4.86 -1.34
C ILE A 64 -19.23 4.14 -0.54
N ASP A 65 -20.50 4.29 -0.95
CA ASP A 65 -21.65 3.99 -0.08
C ASP A 65 -21.92 2.49 0.14
N SER A 66 -21.25 1.59 -0.58
CA SER A 66 -21.46 0.14 -0.46
C SER A 66 -20.53 -0.57 0.53
N LEU A 67 -19.69 0.17 1.25
CA LEU A 67 -18.76 -0.37 2.25
C LEU A 67 -19.47 -0.77 3.55
N LEU A 68 -20.41 -1.71 3.48
CA LEU A 68 -20.85 -2.46 4.66
C LEU A 68 -19.65 -3.24 5.22
N SER A 69 -19.49 -3.20 6.55
CA SER A 69 -18.26 -3.58 7.27
C SER A 69 -17.77 -5.01 7.00
N ALA A 70 -18.65 -5.95 6.66
CA ALA A 70 -18.26 -7.31 6.31
C ALA A 70 -17.57 -7.36 4.92
N THR A 71 -18.11 -6.65 3.92
CA THR A 71 -17.58 -6.65 2.55
C THR A 71 -16.23 -5.97 2.46
N ILE A 72 -15.97 -4.91 3.25
CA ILE A 72 -14.69 -4.21 3.17
C ILE A 72 -13.52 -5.06 3.66
N ILE A 73 -13.74 -5.92 4.65
CA ILE A 73 -12.68 -6.78 5.19
C ILE A 73 -12.26 -7.82 4.15
N ASP A 74 -13.23 -8.45 3.47
CA ASP A 74 -12.93 -9.40 2.40
C ASP A 74 -12.18 -8.74 1.25
N VAL A 75 -12.55 -7.52 0.90
CA VAL A 75 -11.89 -6.75 -0.16
C VAL A 75 -10.48 -6.31 0.28
N TYR A 76 -10.30 -5.92 1.54
CA TYR A 76 -8.99 -5.64 2.14
C TYR A 76 -8.07 -6.86 2.06
N ASP A 77 -8.56 -8.03 2.49
CA ASP A 77 -7.80 -9.28 2.49
C ASP A 77 -7.44 -9.71 1.07
N LYS A 78 -8.35 -9.54 0.10
CA LYS A 78 -8.08 -9.76 -1.33
C LYS A 78 -7.00 -8.81 -1.87
N TYR A 79 -7.07 -7.53 -1.50
CA TYR A 79 -6.11 -6.53 -1.96
C TYR A 79 -4.70 -6.82 -1.42
N ILE A 80 -4.58 -7.19 -0.14
CA ILE A 80 -3.29 -7.58 0.44
C ILE A 80 -2.76 -8.85 -0.21
N LYS A 81 -3.60 -9.86 -0.47
CA LYS A 81 -3.15 -11.08 -1.18
C LYS A 81 -2.56 -10.73 -2.56
N LYS A 82 -3.20 -9.84 -3.31
CA LYS A 82 -2.66 -9.32 -4.58
C LYS A 82 -1.31 -8.63 -4.37
N ALA A 83 -1.21 -7.77 -3.35
CA ALA A 83 0.03 -7.07 -3.04
C ALA A 83 1.18 -8.00 -2.64
N LYS A 84 0.89 -9.02 -1.81
CA LYS A 84 1.84 -10.05 -1.38
C LYS A 84 2.33 -10.89 -2.55
N SER A 85 1.42 -11.34 -3.43
CA SER A 85 1.83 -12.10 -4.63
C SER A 85 2.75 -11.28 -5.53
N LEU A 86 2.45 -9.99 -5.74
CA LEU A 86 3.34 -9.09 -6.49
C LEU A 86 4.68 -8.89 -5.77
N MET A 87 4.67 -8.74 -4.45
CA MET A 87 5.87 -8.65 -3.62
C MET A 87 6.73 -9.89 -3.79
N GLU A 88 6.18 -11.09 -3.66
CA GLU A 88 6.94 -12.35 -3.77
C GLU A 88 7.61 -12.49 -5.14
N LYS A 89 6.90 -12.13 -6.23
CA LYS A 89 7.46 -12.10 -7.58
C LYS A 89 8.64 -11.12 -7.66
N LYS A 90 8.41 -9.83 -7.35
CA LYS A 90 9.44 -8.79 -7.42
C LYS A 90 10.62 -9.05 -6.49
N ASN A 91 10.36 -9.55 -5.29
CA ASN A 91 11.38 -9.83 -4.29
C ASN A 91 12.35 -10.93 -4.76
N SER A 92 11.86 -11.88 -5.58
CA SER A 92 12.70 -12.84 -6.28
C SER A 92 13.53 -12.18 -7.38
N ASP A 93 12.90 -11.33 -8.21
CA ASP A 93 13.56 -10.64 -9.33
C ASP A 93 14.67 -9.68 -8.88
N TYR A 94 14.53 -9.09 -7.69
CA TYR A 94 15.48 -8.13 -7.11
C TYR A 94 16.33 -8.72 -5.98
N GLU A 95 16.40 -10.04 -5.83
CA GLU A 95 17.23 -10.74 -4.83
C GLU A 95 17.13 -10.18 -3.40
N GLU A 96 15.92 -9.78 -2.97
CA GLU A 96 15.69 -9.16 -1.67
C GLU A 96 16.48 -7.86 -1.40
N ALA A 97 16.79 -7.08 -2.44
CA ALA A 97 17.54 -5.82 -2.36
C ALA A 97 17.03 -4.85 -1.28
N TRP A 98 15.72 -4.85 -0.99
CA TRP A 98 15.11 -4.01 0.05
C TRP A 98 15.73 -4.22 1.44
N LYS A 99 16.32 -5.39 1.73
CA LYS A 99 16.99 -5.67 3.01
C LYS A 99 18.17 -4.74 3.23
N TYR A 100 18.88 -4.38 2.17
CA TYR A 100 20.05 -3.49 2.19
C TYR A 100 19.67 -2.00 2.10
N MET A 101 18.40 -1.69 1.82
CA MET A 101 17.95 -0.30 1.74
C MET A 101 17.78 0.30 3.14
N SER A 102 18.12 1.58 3.27
CA SER A 102 17.81 2.34 4.47
C SER A 102 16.31 2.65 4.54
N ILE A 103 15.80 2.97 5.74
CA ILE A 103 14.42 3.45 5.90
C ILE A 103 14.21 4.75 5.11
N SER A 104 15.23 5.62 4.99
CA SER A 104 15.15 6.83 4.15
C SER A 104 14.94 6.47 2.68
N SER A 105 15.71 5.52 2.15
CA SER A 105 15.57 5.06 0.76
C SER A 105 14.18 4.47 0.49
N ILE A 106 13.61 3.76 1.47
CA ILE A 106 12.23 3.25 1.38
C ILE A 106 11.22 4.41 1.35
N LYS A 107 11.41 5.47 2.14
CA LYS A 107 10.57 6.68 2.05
C LYS A 107 10.64 7.34 0.68
N ASP A 108 11.84 7.46 0.12
CA ASP A 108 12.05 8.08 -1.20
C ASP A 108 11.32 7.29 -2.30
N LEU A 109 11.38 5.95 -2.26
CA LEU A 109 10.62 5.10 -3.17
C LEU A 109 9.11 5.30 -3.03
N ILE A 110 8.60 5.41 -1.81
CA ILE A 110 7.17 5.70 -1.58
C ILE A 110 6.80 7.08 -2.14
N MET A 111 7.62 8.11 -1.87
CA MET A 111 7.39 9.46 -2.38
C MET A 111 7.39 9.49 -3.90
N GLN A 112 8.28 8.75 -4.56
CA GLN A 112 8.30 8.61 -6.01
C GLN A 112 6.98 8.05 -6.55
N LYS A 113 6.40 7.03 -5.90
CA LYS A 113 5.11 6.45 -6.27
C LYS A 113 3.95 7.44 -6.05
N ILE A 114 3.98 8.19 -4.95
CA ILE A 114 3.00 9.24 -4.66
C ILE A 114 3.03 10.32 -5.75
N PHE A 115 4.20 10.84 -6.09
CA PHE A 115 4.32 11.86 -7.14
C PHE A 115 3.96 11.33 -8.52
N ARG A 116 4.20 10.05 -8.78
CA ARG A 116 3.72 9.40 -10.01
C ARG A 116 2.19 9.37 -10.06
N ILE A 117 1.52 9.01 -8.98
CA ILE A 117 0.04 9.02 -8.89
C ILE A 117 -0.49 10.43 -9.11
N GLN A 118 0.00 11.42 -8.37
CA GLN A 118 -0.42 12.81 -8.52
C GLN A 118 -0.17 13.35 -9.93
N GLY A 119 0.92 12.93 -10.58
CA GLY A 119 1.21 13.28 -11.97
C GLY A 119 0.21 12.66 -12.95
N MET A 120 -0.23 11.43 -12.73
CA MET A 120 -1.28 10.79 -13.54
C MET A 120 -2.63 11.51 -13.35
N GLU A 121 -3.02 11.78 -12.11
CA GLU A 121 -4.27 12.49 -11.79
C GLU A 121 -4.35 13.90 -12.40
N LYS A 122 -3.21 14.58 -12.57
CA LYS A 122 -3.15 15.93 -13.20
C LYS A 122 -3.21 15.90 -14.73
N ARG A 123 -2.71 14.83 -15.36
CA ARG A 123 -2.55 14.76 -16.82
C ARG A 123 -3.73 14.12 -17.53
N LEU A 124 -4.48 13.26 -16.84
CA LEU A 124 -5.58 12.51 -17.42
C LEU A 124 -6.86 13.33 -17.31
N SER A 125 -7.56 13.47 -18.44
CA SER A 125 -8.95 13.93 -18.43
C SER A 125 -9.84 12.89 -17.71
N GLU A 126 -11.02 13.29 -17.20
CA GLU A 126 -11.92 12.38 -16.47
C GLU A 126 -12.25 11.10 -17.26
N SER A 127 -12.29 11.16 -18.60
CA SER A 127 -12.53 10.01 -19.49
C SER A 127 -11.33 9.06 -19.61
N GLU A 128 -10.11 9.53 -19.34
CA GLU A 128 -8.91 8.71 -19.38
C GLU A 128 -8.58 8.10 -18.01
N VAL A 129 -9.00 8.72 -16.90
CA VAL A 129 -8.73 8.23 -15.54
C VAL A 129 -9.13 6.76 -15.36
N GLU A 130 -10.26 6.34 -15.94
CA GLU A 130 -10.74 4.96 -15.85
C GLU A 130 -9.80 3.95 -16.53
N ASN A 131 -9.30 4.28 -17.72
CA ASN A 131 -8.36 3.44 -18.47
C ASN A 131 -6.98 3.32 -17.79
N TYR A 132 -6.68 4.16 -16.80
CA TYR A 132 -5.41 4.16 -16.08
C TYR A 132 -5.57 3.77 -14.61
N ALA A 133 -6.79 3.47 -14.16
CA ALA A 133 -7.09 3.08 -12.79
C ALA A 133 -6.22 1.91 -12.29
N TYR A 134 -5.96 0.90 -13.13
CA TYR A 134 -5.06 -0.21 -12.78
C TYR A 134 -3.62 0.25 -12.54
N LYS A 135 -3.11 1.19 -13.36
CA LYS A 135 -1.76 1.75 -13.18
C LYS A 135 -1.68 2.54 -11.87
N VAL A 136 -2.73 3.28 -11.51
CA VAL A 136 -2.80 3.98 -10.22
C VAL A 136 -2.81 2.97 -9.08
N GLN A 137 -3.62 1.92 -9.18
CA GLN A 137 -3.72 0.85 -8.18
C GLN A 137 -2.38 0.14 -7.96
N ASP A 138 -1.64 -0.18 -9.02
CA ASP A 138 -0.32 -0.81 -8.91
C ASP A 138 0.70 0.06 -8.17
N ASN A 139 0.60 1.39 -8.28
CA ASN A 139 1.45 2.30 -7.50
C ASN A 139 1.08 2.30 -6.01
N TYR A 140 -0.20 2.17 -5.66
CA TYR A 140 -0.61 1.99 -4.27
C TYR A 140 -0.17 0.63 -3.70
N ILE A 141 -0.17 -0.43 -4.50
CA ILE A 141 0.41 -1.73 -4.11
C ILE A 141 1.92 -1.60 -3.82
N ASP A 142 2.66 -0.88 -4.67
CA ASP A 142 4.08 -0.64 -4.44
C ASP A 142 4.31 0.16 -3.14
N ILE A 143 3.55 1.24 -2.90
CA ILE A 143 3.62 2.03 -1.65
C ILE A 143 3.39 1.12 -0.44
N LEU A 144 2.35 0.29 -0.50
CA LEU A 144 2.00 -0.67 0.54
C LEU A 144 3.14 -1.64 0.84
N ASN A 145 3.74 -2.24 -0.19
CA ASN A 145 4.83 -3.21 -0.03
C ASN A 145 6.08 -2.56 0.57
N TYR A 146 6.43 -1.35 0.13
CA TYR A 146 7.54 -0.60 0.71
C TYR A 146 7.29 -0.24 2.18
N ALA A 147 6.07 0.14 2.54
CA ALA A 147 5.72 0.40 3.93
C ALA A 147 5.79 -0.86 4.81
N ILE A 148 5.40 -2.02 4.27
CA ILE A 148 5.58 -3.30 4.97
C ILE A 148 7.07 -3.63 5.15
N PHE A 149 7.92 -3.42 4.14
CA PHE A 149 9.37 -3.59 4.30
C PHE A 149 9.94 -2.68 5.39
N ALA A 150 9.52 -1.42 5.48
CA ALA A 150 9.91 -0.55 6.58
C ALA A 150 9.49 -1.11 7.95
N LEU A 151 8.27 -1.62 8.08
CA LEU A 151 7.79 -2.26 9.31
C LEU A 151 8.59 -3.52 9.66
N ILE A 152 8.91 -4.37 8.68
CA ILE A 152 9.74 -5.57 8.89
C ILE A 152 11.12 -5.18 9.42
N LYS A 153 11.77 -4.16 8.81
CA LYS A 153 13.08 -3.65 9.25
C LYS A 153 13.02 -3.06 10.65
N MET A 154 11.97 -2.29 10.98
CA MET A 154 11.84 -1.68 12.30
C MET A 154 11.65 -2.70 13.43
N LYS A 155 11.05 -3.87 13.15
CA LYS A 155 10.88 -4.95 14.13
C LYS A 155 12.08 -5.87 14.27
N ASN A 156 12.90 -5.95 13.22
CA ASN A 156 14.12 -6.77 13.19
C ASN A 156 15.29 -5.88 12.73
N PRO A 157 15.74 -4.95 13.59
CA PRO A 157 16.78 -3.97 13.24
C PRO A 157 18.11 -4.63 12.87
#